data_AF-A0A4V2LMK6-F1
#
_entry.id   AF-A0A4V2LMK6-F1
#
_cell.length_a   1.000
_cell.length_b   1.000
_cell.length_c   1.000
_cell.angle_alpha   90.00
_cell.angle_beta   90.00
_cell.angle_gamma   90.00
#
_symmetry.space_group_name_H-M   'P 1'
#
loop_
_entity.id
_entity.type
_entity.pdbx_description
1 polymer ?
#
loop_
_entity_poly.entity_id
_entity_poly.type
_entity_poly.pdbx_seq_one_letter_code
_entity_poly.pdbx_strand_id
1 'polypeptide(L)'
;MSFVISNCNYCRAKNIRLDNKGFNKLNTYQWDILAICSNCNYPTVYRLSQNSGIEYPLNEQLKMATKLEDLKNLNLNLFFSIGSIIVPPNREIAVCPEHVPENIKTVFDEAAICLSNNCYTASGAMFRLCLDITTKELLQKWIEENQVETNQPNSHQKDKLYNRIEFLIERGVIPTDLKEYVHHIRLEGNNAAHDGSTEKEETEDLLDFSELFLERIYTIRKQLEIAQTRRLARRTR
;
A
#
# COMPACT_ATOMS: atom_id res chain seq x y z
N MET A 1 -29.11 -12.01 -16.24
CA MET A 1 -28.17 -11.67 -15.14
C MET A 1 -28.62 -10.33 -14.58
N SER A 2 -28.75 -10.16 -13.26
CA SER A 2 -28.98 -8.81 -12.70
C SER A 2 -27.71 -7.98 -12.83
N PHE A 3 -27.83 -6.66 -12.71
CA PHE A 3 -26.68 -5.76 -12.74
C PHE A 3 -26.91 -4.54 -11.85
N VAL A 4 -25.81 -3.87 -11.52
CA VAL A 4 -25.76 -2.57 -10.87
C VAL A 4 -25.04 -1.59 -11.80
N ILE A 5 -25.41 -0.31 -11.74
CA ILE A 5 -24.69 0.79 -12.38
C ILE A 5 -23.94 1.55 -11.29
N SER A 6 -22.62 1.64 -11.40
CA SER A 6 -21.77 2.40 -10.49
C SER A 6 -20.45 2.77 -11.16
N ASN A 7 -19.59 3.49 -10.46
CA ASN A 7 -18.22 3.73 -10.90
C ASN A 7 -17.36 2.50 -10.61
N CYS A 8 -16.52 2.11 -11.56
CA CYS A 8 -15.60 1.00 -11.37
C CYS A 8 -14.37 1.46 -10.56
N ASN A 9 -14.10 0.79 -9.44
CA ASN A 9 -12.93 1.07 -8.60
C ASN A 9 -11.60 0.67 -9.26
N TYR A 10 -11.64 -0.20 -10.27
CA TYR A 10 -10.45 -0.71 -10.97
C TYR A 10 -10.08 0.20 -12.14
N CYS A 11 -10.90 0.24 -13.19
CA CYS A 11 -10.59 0.98 -14.41
C CYS A 11 -11.07 2.44 -14.40
N ARG A 12 -11.66 2.92 -13.30
CA ARG A 12 -12.20 4.28 -13.14
C ARG A 12 -13.29 4.68 -14.14
N ALA A 13 -13.83 3.72 -14.89
CA ALA A 13 -14.97 3.95 -15.78
C ALA A 13 -16.18 4.45 -14.97
N LYS A 14 -16.77 5.58 -15.40
CA LYS A 14 -17.91 6.22 -14.74
C LYS A 14 -19.23 5.62 -15.22
N ASN A 15 -20.20 5.44 -14.31
CA ASN A 15 -21.55 4.94 -14.62
C ASN A 15 -21.54 3.67 -15.50
N ILE A 16 -20.67 2.72 -15.17
CA ILE A 16 -20.52 1.48 -15.93
C ILE A 16 -21.41 0.38 -15.35
N ARG A 17 -21.83 -0.53 -16.23
CA ARG A 17 -22.55 -1.73 -15.84
C ARG A 17 -21.62 -2.71 -15.09
N LEU A 18 -22.12 -3.23 -13.98
CA LEU A 18 -21.49 -4.23 -13.12
C LEU A 18 -22.44 -5.43 -13.03
N ASP A 19 -22.09 -6.53 -13.68
CA ASP A 19 -22.94 -7.72 -13.77
C ASP A 19 -22.87 -8.54 -12.48
N ASN A 20 -24.03 -8.80 -11.88
CA ASN A 20 -24.15 -9.61 -10.66
C ASN A 20 -23.94 -11.10 -10.98
N LYS A 21 -22.92 -11.69 -10.37
CA LYS A 21 -22.48 -13.09 -10.55
C LYS A 21 -22.75 -13.96 -9.32
N GLY A 22 -23.18 -13.37 -8.22
CA GLY A 22 -23.52 -14.08 -6.98
C GLY A 22 -24.04 -13.09 -5.95
N PHE A 23 -24.93 -13.52 -5.07
CA PHE A 23 -25.38 -12.69 -3.95
C PHE A 23 -25.49 -13.51 -2.67
N ASN A 24 -25.36 -12.82 -1.54
CA ASN A 24 -25.58 -13.35 -0.21
C ASN A 24 -26.52 -12.39 0.55
N LYS A 25 -27.54 -12.92 1.22
CA LYS A 25 -28.43 -12.09 2.05
C LYS A 25 -27.91 -12.10 3.47
N LEU A 26 -27.48 -10.94 3.97
CA LEU A 26 -27.07 -10.79 5.37
C LEU A 26 -28.29 -10.72 6.29
N ASN A 27 -29.34 -10.04 5.84
CA ASN A 27 -30.64 -9.95 6.49
C ASN A 27 -31.72 -9.59 5.45
N THR A 28 -32.94 -9.28 5.92
CA THR A 28 -34.07 -8.95 5.05
C THR A 28 -33.80 -7.78 4.10
N TYR A 29 -32.96 -6.82 4.48
CA TYR A 29 -32.75 -5.56 3.77
C TYR A 29 -31.33 -5.37 3.24
N GLN A 30 -30.35 -6.19 3.65
CA GLN A 30 -28.94 -6.04 3.27
C GLN A 30 -28.41 -7.26 2.56
N TRP A 31 -27.85 -7.02 1.38
CA TRP A 31 -27.41 -8.04 0.45
C TRP A 31 -25.99 -7.72 0.02
N ASP A 32 -25.09 -8.70 0.03
CA ASP A 32 -23.78 -8.57 -0.57
C ASP A 32 -23.84 -9.19 -1.98
N ILE A 33 -23.42 -8.47 -3.02
CA ILE A 33 -23.39 -8.97 -4.39
C ILE A 33 -21.95 -9.01 -4.92
N LEU A 34 -21.59 -10.07 -5.63
CA LEU A 34 -20.38 -10.16 -6.44
C LEU A 34 -20.67 -9.56 -7.83
N ALA A 35 -20.15 -8.37 -8.10
CA ALA A 35 -20.41 -7.66 -9.34
C ALA A 35 -19.13 -7.54 -10.20
N ILE A 36 -19.22 -7.87 -11.49
CA ILE A 36 -18.09 -7.82 -12.43
C ILE A 36 -18.24 -6.65 -13.39
N CYS A 37 -17.20 -5.82 -13.51
CA CYS A 37 -17.22 -4.67 -14.43
C CYS A 37 -17.27 -5.12 -15.89
N SER A 38 -18.23 -4.62 -16.67
CA SER A 38 -18.33 -4.94 -18.11
C SER A 38 -17.21 -4.36 -18.97
N ASN A 39 -16.38 -3.44 -18.43
CA ASN A 39 -15.24 -2.86 -19.15
C ASN A 39 -13.92 -3.61 -18.87
N CYS A 40 -13.55 -3.77 -17.59
CA CYS A 40 -12.27 -4.37 -17.21
C CYS A 40 -12.36 -5.81 -16.69
N ASN A 41 -13.57 -6.38 -16.58
CA ASN A 41 -13.84 -7.74 -16.09
C ASN A 41 -13.36 -8.05 -14.66
N TYR A 42 -12.98 -7.04 -13.86
CA TYR A 42 -12.62 -7.25 -12.47
C TYR A 42 -13.85 -7.36 -11.55
N PRO A 43 -13.81 -8.26 -10.55
CA PRO A 43 -14.87 -8.46 -9.57
C PRO A 43 -14.77 -7.50 -8.39
N THR A 44 -15.92 -7.03 -7.90
CA THR A 44 -16.07 -6.24 -6.67
C THR A 44 -17.24 -6.79 -5.86
N VAL A 45 -17.12 -6.89 -4.54
CA VAL A 45 -18.28 -7.18 -3.69
C VAL A 45 -18.91 -5.86 -3.24
N TYR A 46 -20.20 -5.66 -3.52
CA TYR A 46 -20.96 -4.50 -3.06
C TYR A 46 -21.94 -4.92 -1.98
N ARG A 47 -22.00 -4.15 -0.89
CA ARG A 47 -23.09 -4.20 0.07
C ARG A 47 -24.22 -3.30 -0.40
N LEU A 48 -25.35 -3.90 -0.69
CA LEU A 48 -26.58 -3.27 -1.10
C LEU A 48 -27.54 -3.16 0.09
N SER A 49 -28.22 -2.02 0.20
CA SER A 49 -29.28 -1.78 1.18
C SER A 49 -30.59 -1.52 0.44
N GLN A 50 -31.63 -2.29 0.76
CA GLN A 50 -32.93 -2.18 0.13
C GLN A 50 -33.56 -0.81 0.42
N ASN A 51 -34.07 -0.15 -0.62
CA ASN A 51 -34.72 1.15 -0.51
C ASN A 51 -36.06 1.02 0.21
N SER A 52 -36.41 2.03 1.00
CA SER A 52 -37.76 2.16 1.58
C SER A 52 -38.76 2.46 0.46
N GLY A 53 -39.93 1.80 0.48
CA GLY A 53 -41.04 2.10 -0.44
C GLY A 53 -41.14 1.22 -1.69
N ILE A 54 -40.52 0.03 -1.72
CA ILE A 54 -40.78 -0.94 -2.81
C ILE A 54 -42.21 -1.47 -2.68
N GLU A 55 -43.02 -1.22 -3.71
CA GLU A 55 -44.42 -1.65 -3.76
C GLU A 55 -44.59 -3.17 -3.81
N TYR A 56 -45.71 -3.64 -3.26
CA TYR A 56 -46.15 -5.03 -3.40
C TYR A 56 -46.54 -5.30 -4.86
N PRO A 57 -46.20 -6.46 -5.45
CA PRO A 57 -45.62 -7.66 -4.82
C PRO A 57 -44.09 -7.78 -4.94
N LEU A 58 -43.41 -6.80 -5.52
CA LEU A 58 -41.96 -6.88 -5.80
C LEU A 58 -41.13 -7.00 -4.53
N ASN A 59 -41.55 -6.36 -3.44
CA ASN A 59 -40.88 -6.49 -2.15
C ASN A 59 -40.86 -7.95 -1.61
N GLU A 60 -41.94 -8.71 -1.78
CA GLU A 60 -42.03 -10.11 -1.39
C GLU A 60 -41.22 -11.00 -2.33
N GLN A 61 -41.24 -10.74 -3.64
CA GLN A 61 -40.42 -11.47 -4.61
C GLN A 61 -38.92 -11.34 -4.30
N LEU A 62 -38.46 -10.14 -3.96
CA LEU A 62 -37.06 -9.91 -3.55
C LEU A 62 -36.73 -10.66 -2.26
N LYS A 63 -37.62 -10.67 -1.26
CA LYS A 63 -37.41 -11.46 -0.03
C LYS A 63 -37.28 -12.96 -0.32
N MET A 64 -38.08 -13.49 -1.25
CA MET A 64 -38.09 -14.91 -1.61
C MET A 64 -36.99 -15.33 -2.58
N ALA A 65 -36.29 -14.39 -3.22
CA ALA A 65 -35.23 -14.71 -4.18
C ALA A 65 -34.11 -15.54 -3.52
N THR A 66 -33.79 -16.71 -4.05
CA THR A 66 -32.71 -17.57 -3.53
C THR A 66 -31.67 -17.87 -4.60
N LYS A 67 -32.01 -17.70 -5.88
CA LYS A 67 -31.14 -17.95 -7.02
C LYS A 67 -30.93 -16.67 -7.82
N LEU A 68 -29.81 -16.61 -8.55
CA LEU A 68 -29.51 -15.51 -9.49
C LEU A 68 -30.57 -15.37 -10.58
N GLU A 69 -31.23 -16.47 -10.93
CA GLU A 69 -32.30 -16.54 -11.93
C GLU A 69 -33.54 -15.74 -11.50
N ASP A 70 -33.83 -15.68 -10.20
CA ASP A 70 -34.94 -14.91 -9.64
C ASP A 70 -34.75 -13.39 -9.87
N LEU A 71 -33.51 -12.98 -10.12
CA LEU A 71 -33.11 -11.58 -10.35
C LEU A 71 -32.74 -11.33 -11.82
N LYS A 72 -33.14 -12.21 -12.73
CA LYS A 72 -32.68 -12.14 -14.13
C LYS A 72 -33.15 -10.83 -14.78
N ASN A 73 -32.19 -10.10 -15.35
CA ASN A 73 -32.39 -8.86 -16.11
C ASN A 73 -32.92 -7.68 -15.28
N LEU A 74 -32.80 -7.75 -13.94
CA LEU A 74 -33.14 -6.63 -13.08
C LEU A 74 -31.96 -5.67 -12.93
N ASN A 75 -32.26 -4.38 -13.01
CA ASN A 75 -31.37 -3.31 -12.55
C ASN A 75 -31.56 -3.17 -11.03
N LEU A 76 -30.58 -3.60 -10.25
CA LEU A 76 -30.68 -3.60 -8.80
C LEU A 76 -30.67 -2.18 -8.20
N ASN A 77 -30.17 -1.16 -8.92
CA ASN A 77 -30.22 0.24 -8.47
C ASN A 77 -31.66 0.76 -8.26
N LEU A 78 -32.66 0.15 -8.89
CA LEU A 78 -34.06 0.53 -8.72
C LEU A 78 -34.60 0.16 -7.33
N PHE A 79 -34.06 -0.91 -6.73
CA PHE A 79 -34.55 -1.50 -5.49
C PHE A 79 -33.56 -1.33 -4.34
N PHE A 80 -32.29 -1.14 -4.65
CA PHE A 80 -31.22 -1.07 -3.67
C PHE A 80 -30.36 0.18 -3.89
N SER A 81 -29.91 0.74 -2.77
CA SER A 81 -28.82 1.69 -2.72
C SER A 81 -27.51 0.94 -2.48
N ILE A 82 -26.43 1.40 -3.13
CA ILE A 82 -25.10 0.87 -2.87
C ILE A 82 -24.63 1.50 -1.55
N GLY A 83 -24.49 0.67 -0.52
CA GLY A 83 -24.04 1.08 0.81
C GLY A 83 -22.52 1.16 0.87
N SER A 84 -21.86 0.05 1.22
CA SER A 84 -20.41 -0.04 1.26
C SER A 84 -19.88 -0.92 0.15
N ILE A 85 -18.67 -0.60 -0.32
CA ILE A 85 -17.95 -1.48 -1.23
C ILE A 85 -17.04 -2.38 -0.39
N ILE A 86 -17.31 -3.68 -0.42
CA ILE A 86 -16.48 -4.71 0.20
C ILE A 86 -15.46 -5.11 -0.86
N VAL A 87 -14.52 -4.23 -1.18
CA VAL A 87 -13.44 -4.58 -2.11
C VAL A 87 -12.41 -5.41 -1.32
N PRO A 88 -11.95 -6.57 -1.82
CA PRO A 88 -10.60 -7.00 -1.46
C PRO A 88 -9.60 -5.90 -1.85
N PRO A 89 -8.51 -5.65 -1.10
CA PRO A 89 -7.57 -4.56 -1.38
C PRO A 89 -7.15 -4.54 -2.83
N ASN A 90 -7.25 -3.36 -3.46
CA ASN A 90 -7.11 -3.25 -4.89
C ASN A 90 -6.42 -1.95 -5.32
N ARG A 91 -5.15 -1.85 -4.96
CA ARG A 91 -4.14 -1.11 -5.72
C ARG A 91 -2.98 -2.06 -5.99
N GLU A 92 -2.25 -1.84 -7.07
CA GLU A 92 -0.93 -2.46 -7.23
C GLU A 92 -0.15 -2.17 -5.94
N ILE A 93 0.22 -3.23 -5.23
CA ILE A 93 1.03 -3.11 -4.03
C ILE A 93 2.44 -2.87 -4.54
N ALA A 94 2.99 -1.71 -4.23
CA ALA A 94 4.39 -1.41 -4.54
C ALA A 94 5.28 -2.49 -3.93
N VAL A 95 6.20 -3.02 -4.74
CA VAL A 95 7.07 -4.11 -4.33
C VAL A 95 8.30 -3.51 -3.69
N CYS A 96 8.71 -4.04 -2.53
CA CYS A 96 9.97 -3.62 -1.92
C CYS A 96 11.16 -3.84 -2.89
N PRO A 97 12.11 -2.90 -2.98
CA PRO A 97 13.30 -3.05 -3.79
C PRO A 97 14.08 -4.35 -3.51
N GLU A 98 14.79 -4.84 -4.53
CA GLU A 98 15.54 -6.10 -4.41
C GLU A 98 16.70 -5.99 -3.42
N HIS A 99 17.08 -7.12 -2.82
CA HIS A 99 18.21 -7.23 -1.89
C HIS A 99 18.09 -6.45 -0.57
N VAL A 100 16.91 -5.91 -0.27
CA VAL A 100 16.59 -5.33 1.03
C VAL A 100 16.49 -6.46 2.09
N PRO A 101 17.06 -6.31 3.30
CA PRO A 101 16.94 -7.29 4.39
C PRO A 101 15.49 -7.58 4.78
N GLU A 102 15.20 -8.82 5.18
CA GLU A 102 13.83 -9.31 5.41
C GLU A 102 13.06 -8.48 6.45
N ASN A 103 13.68 -8.09 7.55
CA ASN A 103 13.06 -7.28 8.60
C ASN A 103 12.67 -5.87 8.14
N ILE A 104 13.39 -5.31 7.16
CA ILE A 104 13.06 -4.01 6.56
C ILE A 104 11.99 -4.21 5.48
N LYS A 105 12.14 -5.26 4.66
CA LYS A 105 11.19 -5.65 3.63
C LYS A 105 9.79 -5.89 4.20
N THR A 106 9.66 -6.60 5.32
CA THR A 106 8.38 -6.85 5.97
C THR A 106 7.66 -5.55 6.35
N VAL A 107 8.40 -4.55 6.81
CA VAL A 107 7.85 -3.25 7.20
C VAL A 107 7.45 -2.42 5.99
N PHE A 108 8.25 -2.45 4.92
CA PHE A 108 7.91 -1.78 3.66
C PHE A 108 6.67 -2.39 3.02
N ASP A 109 6.59 -3.73 2.95
CA ASP A 109 5.44 -4.43 2.39
C ASP A 109 4.16 -4.13 3.18
N GLU A 110 4.24 -4.08 4.51
CA GLU A 110 3.12 -3.65 5.36
C GLU A 110 2.70 -2.20 5.06
N ALA A 111 3.66 -1.28 4.92
CA ALA A 111 3.40 0.11 4.55
C ALA A 111 2.68 0.21 3.18
N ALA A 112 3.13 -0.57 2.19
CA ALA A 112 2.56 -0.62 0.84
C ALA A 112 1.14 -1.23 0.87
N ILE A 113 0.90 -2.26 1.68
CA ILE A 113 -0.43 -2.82 1.90
C ILE A 113 -1.35 -1.77 2.53
N CYS A 114 -0.91 -1.05 3.57
CA CYS A 114 -1.68 0.02 4.18
C CYS A 114 -2.05 1.11 3.17
N LEU A 115 -1.11 1.54 2.32
CA LEU A 115 -1.37 2.51 1.26
C LEU A 115 -2.40 1.98 0.24
N SER A 116 -2.30 0.70 -0.15
CA SER A 116 -3.26 0.07 -1.06
C SER A 116 -4.69 0.06 -0.51
N ASN A 117 -4.83 0.10 0.82
CA ASN A 117 -6.09 0.14 1.56
C ASN A 117 -6.55 1.57 1.94
N ASN A 118 -5.84 2.62 1.50
CA ASN A 118 -6.08 4.01 1.92
C ASN A 118 -5.85 4.29 3.41
N CYS A 119 -5.06 3.46 4.09
CA CYS A 119 -4.65 3.68 5.48
C CYS A 119 -3.41 4.60 5.50
N TYR A 120 -3.58 5.85 5.09
CA TYR A 120 -2.51 6.83 4.84
C TYR A 120 -1.64 7.09 6.08
N THR A 121 -2.26 7.45 7.20
CA THR A 121 -1.59 7.67 8.48
C THR A 121 -0.72 6.47 8.92
N ALA A 122 -1.27 5.26 8.80
CA ALA A 122 -0.56 4.03 9.16
C ALA A 122 0.62 3.79 8.20
N SER A 123 0.38 3.95 6.91
CA SER A 123 1.41 3.78 5.87
C SER A 123 2.57 4.78 6.04
N GLY A 124 2.28 6.06 6.26
CA GLY A 124 3.30 7.09 6.49
C GLY A 124 4.14 6.82 7.75
N ALA A 125 3.52 6.39 8.85
CA ALA A 125 4.25 5.98 10.04
C ALA A 125 5.15 4.76 9.79
N MET A 126 4.71 3.82 8.94
CA MET A 126 5.45 2.61 8.59
C MET A 126 6.65 2.90 7.68
N PHE A 127 6.53 3.82 6.72
CA PHE A 127 7.67 4.28 5.92
C PHE A 127 8.76 4.94 6.79
N ARG A 128 8.37 5.73 7.80
CA ARG A 128 9.33 6.25 8.79
C ARG A 128 9.96 5.15 9.64
N LEU A 129 9.21 4.11 10.01
CA LEU A 129 9.80 2.95 10.72
C LEU A 129 10.81 2.22 9.83
N CYS A 130 10.51 2.04 8.55
CA CYS A 130 11.41 1.46 7.57
C CYS A 130 12.74 2.23 7.51
N LEU A 131 12.68 3.56 7.45
CA LEU A 131 13.87 4.43 7.53
C LEU A 131 14.62 4.29 8.87
N ASP A 132 13.90 4.23 9.99
CA ASP A 132 14.50 4.10 11.32
C ASP A 132 15.29 2.78 11.48
N ILE A 133 14.70 1.65 11.07
CA ILE A 133 15.35 0.34 11.11
C ILE A 133 16.57 0.32 10.18
N THR A 134 16.40 0.79 8.93
CA THR A 134 17.50 0.82 7.95
C THR A 134 18.68 1.62 8.47
N THR A 135 18.44 2.81 9.02
CA THR A 135 19.52 3.67 9.54
C THR A 135 20.18 3.09 10.80
N LYS A 136 19.47 2.32 11.63
CA LYS A 136 20.07 1.58 12.75
C LYS A 136 21.03 0.50 12.24
N GLU A 137 20.62 -0.29 11.25
CA GLU A 137 21.47 -1.32 10.67
C GLU A 137 22.72 -0.75 9.99
N LEU A 138 22.56 0.32 9.21
CA LEU A 138 23.69 1.00 8.57
C LEU A 138 24.68 1.54 9.60
N LEU A 139 24.18 2.13 10.69
CA LEU A 139 25.03 2.61 11.78
C LEU A 139 25.77 1.47 12.45
N GLN A 140 25.09 0.36 12.74
CA GLN A 140 25.70 -0.80 13.38
C GLN A 140 26.82 -1.40 12.50
N LYS A 141 26.56 -1.58 11.20
CA LYS A 141 27.57 -2.03 10.23
C LYS A 141 28.76 -1.08 10.17
N TRP A 142 28.51 0.22 10.12
CA TRP A 142 29.59 1.21 10.12
C TRP A 142 30.46 1.15 11.38
N ILE A 143 29.85 0.98 12.57
CA ILE A 143 30.58 0.82 13.84
C ILE A 143 31.44 -0.45 13.82
N GLU A 144 30.90 -1.56 13.32
CA GLU A 144 31.60 -2.85 13.22
C GLU A 144 32.80 -2.78 12.27
N GLU A 145 32.67 -2.07 11.15
CA GLU A 145 33.73 -1.87 10.15
C GLU A 145 34.79 -0.85 10.63
N ASN A 146 34.41 0.12 11.46
CA ASN A 146 35.27 1.25 11.86
C ASN A 146 35.58 1.26 13.37
N GLN A 147 35.77 0.09 14.00
CA GLN A 147 36.01 -0.03 15.45
C GLN A 147 37.23 0.75 15.97
N VAL A 148 38.22 0.97 15.10
CA VAL A 148 39.49 1.66 15.45
C VAL A 148 39.36 3.19 15.25
N GLU A 149 38.28 3.67 14.67
CA GLU A 149 38.10 5.09 14.41
C GLU A 149 37.85 5.87 15.71
N THR A 150 38.54 7.00 15.86
CA THR A 150 38.50 7.84 17.06
C THR A 150 37.16 8.57 17.23
N ASN A 151 36.45 8.85 16.13
CA ASN A 151 35.22 9.62 16.14
C ASN A 151 33.98 8.73 15.95
N GLN A 152 33.74 7.90 16.97
CA GLN A 152 32.56 7.03 17.08
C GLN A 152 31.27 7.84 17.28
N PRO A 153 30.11 7.30 16.86
CA PRO A 153 28.84 7.98 17.06
C PRO A 153 28.50 8.12 18.54
N ASN A 154 28.09 9.32 18.93
CA ASN A 154 27.63 9.62 20.28
C ASN A 154 26.22 9.05 20.55
N SER A 155 25.74 9.11 21.81
CA SER A 155 24.41 8.59 22.16
C SER A 155 23.30 9.23 21.33
N HIS A 156 23.35 10.54 21.09
CA HIS A 156 22.32 11.19 20.29
C HIS A 156 22.31 10.73 18.83
N GLN A 157 23.47 10.43 18.23
CA GLN A 157 23.58 9.86 16.88
C GLN A 157 23.11 8.41 16.81
N LYS A 158 23.07 7.69 17.94
CA LYS A 158 22.49 6.35 18.04
C LYS A 158 20.97 6.41 18.22
N ASP A 159 20.50 7.29 19.10
CA ASP A 159 19.12 7.31 19.58
C ASP A 159 18.18 8.16 18.71
N LYS A 160 18.63 9.34 18.27
CA LYS A 160 17.78 10.29 17.54
C LYS A 160 17.93 10.10 16.04
N LEU A 161 16.81 9.80 15.35
CA LEU A 161 16.77 9.56 13.91
C LEU A 161 17.45 10.68 13.09
N TYR A 162 17.14 11.96 13.37
CA TYR A 162 17.76 13.10 12.68
C TYR A 162 19.30 13.08 12.79
N ASN A 163 19.84 12.92 13.99
CA ASN A 163 21.29 12.92 14.21
C ASN A 163 21.95 11.70 13.59
N ARG A 164 21.28 10.55 13.58
CA ARG A 164 21.76 9.33 12.94
C ARG A 164 21.87 9.52 11.43
N ILE A 165 20.85 10.10 10.80
CA ILE A 165 20.86 10.40 9.37
C ILE A 165 22.01 11.34 9.02
N GLU A 166 22.15 12.46 9.75
CA GLU A 166 23.22 13.44 9.48
C GLU A 166 24.60 12.79 9.61
N PHE A 167 24.83 11.98 10.64
CA PHE A 167 26.07 11.24 10.80
C PHE A 167 26.34 10.28 9.63
N LEU A 168 25.36 9.48 9.23
CA LEU A 168 25.51 8.53 8.13
C LEU A 168 25.77 9.23 6.78
N ILE A 169 25.22 10.42 6.57
CA ILE A 169 25.49 11.25 5.40
C ILE A 169 26.91 11.81 5.45
N GLU A 170 27.32 12.36 6.59
CA GLU A 170 28.69 12.88 6.80
C GLU A 170 29.76 11.81 6.53
N ARG A 171 29.47 10.55 6.91
CA ARG A 171 30.34 9.40 6.67
C ARG A 171 30.22 8.80 5.27
N GLY A 172 29.35 9.35 4.41
CA GLY A 172 29.10 8.84 3.06
C GLY A 172 28.42 7.46 3.02
N VAL A 173 27.91 6.97 4.16
CA VAL A 173 27.14 5.73 4.23
C VAL A 173 25.78 5.92 3.60
N ILE A 174 25.15 7.09 3.78
CA ILE A 174 24.00 7.52 2.99
C ILE A 174 24.53 8.52 1.96
N PRO A 175 24.34 8.25 0.65
CA PRO A 175 24.70 9.20 -0.39
C PRO A 175 24.04 10.59 -0.19
N THR A 176 24.80 11.66 -0.43
CA THR A 176 24.36 13.04 -0.16
C THR A 176 23.19 13.49 -1.04
N ASP A 177 23.04 12.90 -2.23
CA ASP A 177 21.90 13.07 -3.13
C ASP A 177 20.58 12.62 -2.51
N LEU A 178 20.60 11.72 -1.51
CA LEU A 178 19.40 11.27 -0.80
C LEU A 178 19.02 12.12 0.42
N LYS A 179 19.83 13.13 0.78
CA LYS A 179 19.66 13.87 2.04
C LYS A 179 18.26 14.45 2.19
N GLU A 180 17.75 15.08 1.14
CA GLU A 180 16.45 15.73 1.17
C GLU A 180 15.31 14.71 1.34
N TYR A 181 15.30 13.65 0.54
CA TYR A 181 14.28 12.59 0.59
C TYR A 181 14.21 11.90 1.96
N VAL A 182 15.36 11.61 2.55
CA VAL A 182 15.43 10.96 3.87
C VAL A 182 14.88 11.87 4.98
N HIS A 183 15.08 13.18 4.87
CA HIS A 183 14.48 14.13 5.82
C HIS A 183 12.99 14.33 5.61
N HIS A 184 12.50 14.27 4.36
CA HIS A 184 11.06 14.28 4.06
C HIS A 184 10.37 13.06 4.69
N ILE A 185 10.90 11.85 4.49
CA ILE A 185 10.38 10.62 5.13
C ILE A 185 10.34 10.77 6.65
N ARG A 186 11.40 11.32 7.24
CA ARG A 186 11.49 11.53 8.69
C ARG A 186 10.42 12.51 9.19
N LEU A 187 10.22 13.63 8.53
CA LEU A 187 9.33 14.71 8.97
C LEU A 187 7.86 14.33 8.76
N GLU A 188 7.49 13.96 7.54
CA GLU A 188 6.11 13.65 7.18
C GLU A 188 5.62 12.37 7.85
N GLY A 189 6.46 11.33 7.93
CA GLY A 189 6.11 10.14 8.69
C GLY A 189 6.05 10.37 10.21
N ASN A 190 6.68 11.43 10.73
CA ASN A 190 6.51 11.83 12.13
C ASN A 190 5.17 12.52 12.35
N ASN A 191 4.75 13.38 11.42
CA ASN A 191 3.43 13.99 11.41
C ASN A 191 2.35 12.91 11.28
N ALA A 192 2.56 11.89 10.45
CA ALA A 192 1.68 10.72 10.35
C ALA A 192 1.49 10.03 11.71
N ALA A 193 2.58 9.81 12.45
CA ALA A 193 2.52 9.14 13.75
C ALA A 193 1.86 9.97 14.87
N HIS A 194 1.88 11.30 14.77
CA HIS A 194 1.45 12.21 15.85
C HIS A 194 0.14 12.95 15.55
N ASP A 195 0.02 13.56 14.38
CA ASP A 195 -1.09 14.44 14.01
C ASP A 195 -2.23 13.69 13.34
N GLY A 196 -1.93 12.52 12.76
CA GLY A 196 -2.94 11.63 12.21
C GLY A 196 -3.58 12.10 10.90
N SER A 197 -3.15 13.23 10.36
CA SER A 197 -3.79 13.93 9.23
C SER A 197 -3.16 13.66 7.86
N THR A 198 -2.33 12.62 7.73
CA THR A 198 -1.61 12.35 6.48
C THR A 198 -2.57 12.06 5.33
N GLU A 199 -2.41 12.81 4.26
CA GLU A 199 -3.23 12.69 3.06
C GLU A 199 -2.66 11.69 2.06
N LYS A 200 -3.42 11.43 0.99
CA LYS A 200 -3.06 10.44 -0.02
C LYS A 200 -1.75 10.81 -0.70
N GLU A 201 -1.64 12.06 -1.14
CA GLU A 201 -0.53 12.61 -1.90
C GLU A 201 0.77 12.54 -1.09
N GLU A 202 0.73 12.97 0.18
CA GLU A 202 1.87 12.87 1.10
C GLU A 202 2.33 11.41 1.29
N THR A 203 1.38 10.47 1.37
CA THR A 203 1.73 9.05 1.55
C THR A 203 2.30 8.43 0.27
N GLU A 204 1.84 8.88 -0.91
CA GLU A 204 2.39 8.48 -2.20
C GLU A 204 3.83 9.03 -2.37
N ASP A 205 4.10 10.27 -1.98
CA ASP A 205 5.46 10.83 -1.95
C ASP A 205 6.37 10.03 -0.99
N LEU A 206 5.85 9.64 0.19
CA LEU A 206 6.59 8.81 1.14
C LEU A 206 6.96 7.42 0.60
N LEU A 207 6.08 6.82 -0.19
CA LEU A 207 6.37 5.58 -0.90
C LEU A 207 7.54 5.78 -1.87
N ASP A 208 7.44 6.78 -2.75
CA ASP A 208 8.44 7.05 -3.80
C ASP A 208 9.83 7.31 -3.18
N PHE A 209 9.88 8.14 -2.13
CA PHE A 209 11.14 8.41 -1.42
C PHE A 209 11.70 7.18 -0.71
N SER A 210 10.84 6.36 -0.11
CA SER A 210 11.27 5.13 0.57
C SER A 210 11.81 4.10 -0.42
N GLU A 211 11.18 3.96 -1.58
CA GLU A 211 11.62 3.08 -2.65
C GLU A 211 13.00 3.50 -3.17
N LEU A 212 13.16 4.77 -3.56
CA LEU A 212 14.43 5.32 -4.03
C LEU A 212 15.55 5.17 -3.00
N PHE A 213 15.23 5.40 -1.72
CA PHE A 213 16.18 5.24 -0.63
C PHE A 213 16.65 3.77 -0.51
N LEU A 214 15.73 2.83 -0.43
CA LEU A 214 16.06 1.40 -0.27
C LEU A 214 16.78 0.85 -1.51
N GLU A 215 16.33 1.22 -2.71
CA GLU A 215 16.97 0.82 -3.96
C GLU A 215 18.43 1.28 -4.00
N ARG A 216 18.68 2.53 -3.61
CA ARG A 216 20.02 3.12 -3.61
C ARG A 216 20.93 2.50 -2.55
N ILE A 217 20.40 2.17 -1.37
CA ILE A 217 21.17 1.60 -0.27
C ILE A 217 21.46 0.11 -0.47
N TYR A 218 20.50 -0.67 -0.98
CA TYR A 218 20.64 -2.13 -1.06
C TYR A 218 20.76 -2.62 -2.50
N THR A 219 19.78 -2.32 -3.35
CA THR A 219 19.69 -2.89 -4.70
C THR A 219 20.87 -2.50 -5.58
N ILE A 220 21.13 -1.20 -5.73
CA ILE A 220 22.20 -0.69 -6.59
C ILE A 220 23.57 -1.15 -6.09
N ARG A 221 23.81 -1.11 -4.77
CA ARG A 221 25.08 -1.61 -4.20
C ARG A 221 25.29 -3.07 -4.53
N LYS A 222 24.26 -3.90 -4.34
CA LYS A 222 24.37 -5.33 -4.60
C LYS A 222 24.58 -5.65 -6.07
N GLN A 223 23.90 -4.93 -6.96
CA GLN A 223 24.10 -5.05 -8.40
C GLN A 223 25.54 -4.69 -8.82
N LEU A 224 26.14 -3.66 -8.21
CA LEU A 224 27.54 -3.31 -8.44
C LEU A 224 28.50 -4.41 -7.97
N GLU A 225 28.30 -4.99 -6.79
CA GLU A 225 29.09 -6.13 -6.29
C GLU A 225 29.01 -7.34 -7.23
N ILE A 226 27.80 -7.68 -7.70
CA ILE A 226 27.57 -8.78 -8.64
C ILE A 226 28.26 -8.48 -9.97
N ALA A 227 28.18 -7.25 -10.47
CA ALA A 227 28.87 -6.83 -11.70
C ALA A 227 30.40 -6.92 -11.57
N GLN A 228 30.96 -6.50 -10.43
CA GLN A 228 32.38 -6.60 -10.14
C GLN A 228 32.84 -8.05 -10.06
N THR A 229 32.08 -8.92 -9.40
CA THR A 229 32.34 -10.36 -9.32
C THR A 229 32.34 -11.01 -10.70
N ARG A 230 31.33 -10.71 -11.53
CA ARG A 230 31.28 -11.17 -12.93
C ARG A 230 32.48 -10.70 -13.75
N ARG A 231 32.94 -9.46 -13.54
CA ARG A 231 34.12 -8.91 -14.22
C ARG A 231 35.40 -9.64 -13.82
N LEU A 232 35.60 -9.93 -12.53
CA LEU A 232 36.76 -10.66 -12.04
C LEU A 232 36.80 -12.08 -12.59
N ALA A 233 35.68 -12.79 -12.58
CA ALA A 233 35.57 -14.15 -13.12
C ALA A 233 35.93 -14.26 -14.61
N ARG A 234 35.65 -13.22 -15.42
CA ARG A 234 36.05 -13.14 -16.83
C ARG A 234 37.55 -12.94 -17.04
N ARG A 235 38.26 -12.38 -16.05
CA ARG A 235 39.70 -12.07 -16.13
C ARG A 235 40.59 -13.18 -15.58
N THR A 236 40.01 -14.09 -14.80
CA THR A 236 40.68 -15.28 -14.25
C THR A 236 40.50 -16.53 -15.11
N ARG A 237 39.81 -16.42 -16.26
CA ARG A 237 39.77 -17.43 -17.33
C ARG A 237 40.82 -17.08 -18.37
#